data_AF-A0A511JLI9-F1
#
_entry.id   AF-A0A511JLI9-F1
#
_cell.length_a   1.000
_cell.length_b   1.000
_cell.length_c   1.000
_cell.angle_alpha   90.00
_cell.angle_beta   90.00
_cell.angle_gamma   90.00
#
_symmetry.space_group_name_H-M   'P 1'
#
loop_
_entity.id
_entity.type
_entity.pdbx_description
1 polymer ?
#
loop_
_entity_poly.entity_id
_entity_poly.type
_entity_poly.pdbx_seq_one_letter_code
_entity_poly.pdbx_strand_id
1 'polypeptide(L)'
;MALAALSRRSAVLVLAVLVAVLVALVASPPQRADAAIVPGPGGVTVHGTGVGELVVVVGAERTVFHVDGSFARLVPAAPGTRVQVLLDGETVARQP
;
A
#
# COMPACT_ATOMS: atom_id res chain seq x y z
N MET A 1 -11.83 -44.87 -25.72
CA MET A 1 -11.81 -44.44 -24.30
C MET A 1 -10.58 -43.61 -23.90
N ALA A 2 -9.42 -43.71 -24.58
CA ALA A 2 -8.21 -42.95 -24.25
C ALA A 2 -8.30 -41.42 -24.49
N LEU A 3 -9.01 -40.99 -25.54
CA LEU A 3 -9.16 -39.56 -25.90
C LEU A 3 -9.96 -38.74 -24.86
N ALA A 4 -10.97 -39.35 -24.22
CA ALA A 4 -11.76 -38.70 -23.17
C ALA A 4 -11.00 -38.57 -21.83
N ALA A 5 -10.02 -39.46 -21.59
CA ALA A 5 -9.16 -39.39 -20.41
C ALA A 5 -8.09 -38.30 -20.56
N LEU A 6 -7.57 -38.10 -21.78
CA LEU A 6 -6.62 -37.03 -22.08
C LEU A 6 -7.28 -35.65 -21.97
N SER A 7 -8.50 -35.48 -22.49
CA SER A 7 -9.23 -34.21 -22.42
C SER A 7 -9.62 -33.81 -20.99
N ARG A 8 -9.97 -34.78 -20.13
CA ARG A 8 -10.22 -34.53 -18.70
C ARG A 8 -8.96 -34.09 -17.97
N ARG A 9 -7.80 -34.69 -18.25
CA ARG A 9 -6.52 -34.27 -17.64
C ARG A 9 -6.16 -32.85 -18.03
N SER A 10 -6.31 -32.49 -19.30
CA SER A 10 -6.09 -31.12 -19.76
C SER A 10 -7.05 -30.13 -19.12
N ALA A 11 -8.34 -30.45 -19.00
CA ALA A 11 -9.32 -29.59 -18.35
C ALA A 11 -9.02 -29.37 -16.86
N VAL A 12 -8.59 -30.41 -16.15
CA VAL A 12 -8.17 -30.31 -14.74
C VAL A 12 -6.92 -29.44 -14.59
N LEU A 13 -5.94 -29.56 -15.50
CA LEU A 13 -4.76 -28.71 -15.50
C LEU A 13 -5.10 -27.24 -15.76
N VAL A 14 -5.97 -26.96 -16.75
CA VAL A 14 -6.43 -25.60 -17.04
C VAL A 14 -7.15 -25.00 -15.84
N LEU A 15 -8.04 -25.77 -15.20
CA LEU A 15 -8.75 -25.32 -14.01
C LEU A 15 -7.79 -25.06 -12.84
N ALA A 16 -6.81 -25.95 -12.61
CA ALA A 16 -5.82 -25.78 -11.55
C ALA A 16 -4.96 -24.53 -11.77
N VAL A 17 -4.55 -24.26 -13.01
CA VAL A 17 -3.81 -23.03 -13.37
C VAL A 17 -4.69 -21.80 -13.15
N LEU A 18 -5.96 -21.84 -13.58
CA LEU A 18 -6.88 -20.72 -13.41
C LEU A 18 -7.11 -20.38 -11.93
N VAL A 19 -7.30 -21.41 -11.09
CA VAL A 19 -7.42 -21.25 -9.64
C VAL A 19 -6.14 -20.70 -9.04
N ALA A 20 -4.97 -21.20 -9.43
CA ALA A 20 -3.70 -20.69 -8.95
C ALA A 20 -3.48 -19.21 -9.31
N VAL A 21 -3.85 -18.79 -10.53
CA VAL A 21 -3.79 -17.39 -10.96
C VAL A 21 -4.75 -16.51 -10.16
N LEU A 22 -5.99 -16.97 -9.94
CA LEU A 22 -6.96 -16.23 -9.12
C LEU A 22 -6.49 -16.07 -7.67
N VAL A 23 -5.94 -17.13 -7.08
CA VAL A 23 -5.36 -17.07 -5.73
C VAL A 23 -4.18 -16.11 -5.70
N ALA A 24 -3.29 -16.13 -6.70
CA ALA A 24 -2.17 -15.21 -6.79
C ALA A 24 -2.61 -13.75 -6.94
N LEU A 25 -3.70 -13.48 -7.68
CA LEU A 25 -4.27 -12.14 -7.82
C LEU A 25 -4.88 -11.64 -6.50
N VAL A 26 -5.64 -12.48 -5.80
CA VAL A 26 -6.23 -12.14 -4.49
C VAL A 26 -5.15 -11.99 -3.41
N ALA A 27 -4.12 -12.84 -3.45
CA ALA A 27 -2.99 -12.80 -2.53
C ALA A 27 -1.86 -11.89 -3.00
N SER A 28 -2.10 -11.03 -4.01
CA SER A 28 -1.10 -10.07 -4.46
C SER A 28 -0.58 -9.33 -3.23
N PRO A 29 0.74 -9.33 -2.98
CA PRO A 29 1.27 -8.67 -1.80
C PRO A 29 0.78 -7.21 -1.82
N PRO A 30 0.39 -6.66 -0.66
CA PRO A 30 0.00 -5.26 -0.59
C PRO A 30 1.09 -4.46 -1.29
N GLN A 31 0.71 -3.66 -2.30
CA GLN A 31 1.65 -2.81 -3.01
C GLN A 31 2.44 -2.05 -1.95
N ARG A 32 3.74 -2.36 -1.85
CA ARG A 32 4.55 -1.92 -0.73
C ARG A 32 4.54 -0.40 -0.72
N ALA A 33 3.79 0.16 0.21
CA ALA A 33 3.72 1.59 0.37
C ALA A 33 5.05 2.09 0.91
N ASP A 34 5.51 3.19 0.34
CA ASP A 34 6.73 3.85 0.77
C ASP A 34 6.41 5.31 1.08
N ALA A 35 7.00 5.84 2.14
CA ALA A 35 6.84 7.21 2.55
C ALA A 35 8.13 7.73 3.19
N ALA A 36 8.49 8.95 2.82
CA ALA A 36 9.60 9.69 3.41
C ALA A 36 9.08 11.02 3.99
N ILE A 37 9.65 11.39 5.13
CA ILE A 37 9.34 12.64 5.82
C ILE A 37 10.55 13.56 5.68
N VAL A 38 10.34 14.73 5.10
CA VAL A 38 11.36 15.76 4.92
C VAL A 38 10.96 17.00 5.71
N PRO A 39 11.66 17.34 6.80
CA PRO A 39 11.43 18.56 7.53
C PRO A 39 11.73 19.79 6.67
N GLY A 40 10.90 20.82 6.77
CA GLY A 40 11.08 22.06 6.03
C GLY A 40 10.55 23.28 6.79
N PRO A 41 10.84 24.48 6.28
CA PRO A 41 10.24 25.70 6.82
C PRO A 41 8.71 25.62 6.69
N GLY A 42 8.02 25.74 7.84
CA GLY A 42 6.55 25.68 7.90
C GLY A 42 5.95 24.29 8.15
N GLY A 43 6.76 23.23 8.29
CA GLY A 43 6.26 21.91 8.68
C GLY A 43 7.10 20.74 8.17
N VAL A 44 6.40 19.68 7.77
CA VAL A 44 6.99 18.45 7.24
C VAL A 44 6.38 18.11 5.89
N THR A 45 7.22 17.80 4.92
CA THR A 45 6.78 17.28 3.62
C THR A 45 6.80 15.76 3.67
N VAL A 46 5.63 15.16 3.54
CA VAL A 46 5.45 13.72 3.42
C VAL A 46 5.27 13.39 1.95
N HIS A 47 6.13 12.54 1.40
CA HIS A 47 6.05 12.11 0.00
C HIS A 47 6.35 10.62 -0.13
N GLY A 48 5.83 9.99 -1.18
CA GLY A 48 5.91 8.56 -1.31
C GLY A 48 5.01 7.99 -2.39
N THR A 49 4.77 6.69 -2.30
CA THR A 49 3.89 5.93 -3.20
C THR A 49 2.99 5.00 -2.40
N GLY A 50 1.71 4.95 -2.72
CA GLY A 50 0.75 4.07 -2.08
C GLY A 50 -0.65 4.25 -2.63
N VAL A 51 -1.51 3.28 -2.36
CA VAL A 51 -2.94 3.33 -2.68
C VAL A 51 -3.70 3.11 -1.38
N GLY A 52 -4.69 3.96 -1.09
CA GLY A 52 -5.53 3.84 0.11
C GLY A 52 -5.64 5.10 0.97
N GLU A 53 -5.96 4.91 2.25
CA GLU A 53 -6.07 5.98 3.25
C GLU A 53 -4.69 6.32 3.82
N LEU A 54 -4.14 7.47 3.45
CA LEU A 54 -2.94 8.04 4.04
C LEU A 54 -3.30 8.90 5.25
N VAL A 55 -2.81 8.53 6.41
CA VAL A 55 -2.99 9.26 7.66
C VAL A 55 -1.66 9.85 8.10
N VAL A 56 -1.58 11.17 8.21
CA VAL A 56 -0.43 11.86 8.78
C VAL A 56 -0.81 12.36 10.17
N VAL A 57 -0.09 11.88 11.18
CA VAL A 57 -0.24 12.27 12.57
C VAL A 57 0.92 13.19 12.94
N VAL A 58 0.62 14.40 13.40
CA VAL A 58 1.59 15.39 13.87
C VAL A 58 1.23 15.77 15.30
N GLY A 59 2.02 15.28 16.26
CA GLY A 59 1.68 15.44 17.68
C GLY A 59 0.33 14.77 18.02
N ALA A 60 -0.69 15.57 18.33
CA ALA A 60 -2.05 15.11 18.61
C ALA A 60 -3.01 15.28 17.42
N GLU A 61 -2.58 15.97 16.35
CA GLU A 61 -3.41 16.23 15.19
C GLU A 61 -3.31 15.08 14.18
N ARG A 62 -4.44 14.72 13.59
CA ARG A 62 -4.55 13.68 12.56
C ARG A 62 -5.12 14.29 11.30
N THR A 63 -4.39 14.15 10.20
CA THR A 63 -4.82 14.57 8.86
C THR A 63 -4.96 13.35 7.97
N VAL A 64 -6.08 13.23 7.26
CA VAL A 64 -6.41 12.07 6.43
C VAL A 64 -6.48 12.48 4.96
N PHE A 65 -5.87 11.69 4.10
CA PHE A 65 -5.86 11.84 2.65
C PHE A 65 -6.18 10.52 1.98
N HIS A 66 -6.78 10.57 0.79
CA HIS A 66 -6.86 9.41 -0.09
C HIS A 66 -5.78 9.54 -1.16
N VAL A 67 -4.99 8.48 -1.36
CA VAL A 67 -3.89 8.44 -2.34
C VAL A 67 -4.08 7.27 -3.29
N ASP A 68 -3.71 7.47 -4.55
CA ASP A 68 -3.75 6.46 -5.61
C ASP A 68 -2.51 6.63 -6.49
N GLY A 69 -1.38 6.08 -6.02
CA GLY A 69 -0.07 6.19 -6.66
C GLY A 69 0.89 7.10 -5.90
N SER A 70 1.57 8.00 -6.62
CA SER A 70 2.56 8.91 -6.01
C SER A 70 1.90 10.11 -5.32
N PHE A 71 2.45 10.49 -4.17
CA PHE A 71 1.95 11.61 -3.39
C PHE A 71 3.08 12.47 -2.83
N ALA A 72 2.77 13.76 -2.65
CA ALA A 72 3.57 14.71 -1.90
C ALA A 72 2.62 15.71 -1.22
N ARG A 73 2.76 15.85 0.11
CA ARG A 73 1.90 16.68 0.95
C ARG A 73 2.74 17.42 1.99
N LEU A 74 2.55 18.72 2.08
CA LEU A 74 3.06 19.51 3.19
C LEU A 74 2.04 19.46 4.32
N VAL A 75 2.50 19.07 5.51
CA VAL A 75 1.70 19.08 6.74
C VAL A 75 2.34 20.07 7.71
N PRO A 76 1.59 21.08 8.19
CA PRO A 76 2.09 22.00 9.20
C PRO A 76 2.55 21.24 10.44
N ALA A 77 3.76 21.54 10.90
CA ALA A 77 4.34 20.91 12.10
C ALA A 77 5.32 21.88 12.75
N ALA A 78 5.28 21.99 14.08
CA ALA A 78 6.32 22.72 14.79
C ALA A 78 7.64 21.92 14.77
N PRO A 79 8.82 22.58 14.78
CA PRO A 79 10.10 21.89 14.84
C PRO A 79 10.17 20.94 16.03
N GLY A 80 10.64 19.70 15.80
CA GLY A 80 10.77 18.68 16.84
C GLY A 80 9.46 18.01 17.26
N THR A 81 8.35 18.27 16.54
CA THR A 81 7.10 17.54 16.77
C THR A 81 7.21 16.14 16.19
N ARG A 82 6.75 15.13 16.93
CA ARG A 82 6.67 13.75 16.44
C ARG A 82 5.72 13.66 15.25
N VAL A 83 6.18 12.98 14.21
CA VAL A 83 5.39 12.74 13.00
C VAL A 83 5.30 11.25 12.73
N GLN A 84 4.09 10.75 12.46
CA GLN A 84 3.85 9.38 12.06
C GLN A 84 2.98 9.39 10.80
N VAL A 85 3.36 8.57 9.82
CA VAL A 85 2.63 8.41 8.58
C VAL A 85 2.15 6.98 8.51
N LEU A 86 0.85 6.80 8.34
CA LEU A 86 0.21 5.51 8.18
C LEU A 86 -0.45 5.44 6.80
N LEU A 87 -0.37 4.29 6.15
CA LEU A 87 -1.18 3.98 4.98
C LEU A 87 -2.02 2.74 5.30
N ASP A 88 -3.34 2.86 5.15
CA ASP A 88 -4.32 1.80 5.48
C ASP A 88 -4.12 1.20 6.89
N GLY A 89 -3.67 2.05 7.83
CA GLY A 89 -3.41 1.66 9.22
C GLY A 89 -2.01 1.10 9.50
N GLU A 90 -1.20 0.83 8.47
CA GLU A 90 0.20 0.42 8.63
C GLU A 90 1.13 1.64 8.72
N THR A 91 2.06 1.66 9.67
CA THR A 91 3.04 2.77 9.76
C THR A 91 4.10 2.61 8.69
N VAL A 92 4.09 3.53 7.72
CA VAL A 92 5.04 3.56 6.60
C VAL A 92 6.24 4.47 6.86
N ALA A 93 6.08 5.51 7.70
CA ALA A 93 7.18 6.37 8.12
C ALA A 93 6.97 6.95 9.53
N ARG A 94 8.07 7.21 10.23
CA ARG A 94 8.07 7.86 11.54
C ARG A 94 9.26 8.79 11.68
N GLN A 95 9.03 9.95 12.26
CA GLN A 95 10.06 10.87 12.71
C GLN A 95 9.89 11.19 14.21
N PRO A 96 10.97 11.08 15.01
CA PRO A 96 10.94 11.37 16.44
C PRO A 96 10.75 12.86 16.75
#